data_AF-A0A969C266-F1
#
_entry.id   AF-A0A969C266-F1
#
_cell.length_a   1.000
_cell.length_b   1.000
_cell.length_c   1.000
_cell.angle_alpha   90.00
_cell.angle_beta   90.00
_cell.angle_gamma   90.00
#
_symmetry.space_group_name_H-M   'P 1'
#
loop_
_entity.id
_entity.type
_entity.pdbx_description
1 polymer ?
#
loop_
_entity_poly.entity_id
_entity_poly.type
_entity_poly.pdbx_seq_one_letter_code
_entity_poly.pdbx_strand_id
1 'polypeptide(L)'
;MTASDIDTGFFDSELSLGDLGDRIFLETRHRIQTGVYRPGQLIKLKNFAKSFQLSDQLAFQVTQALSDHGYLVDWQLESARIISWSDDEIVDFLTTLREMAEFMLSKVSERNDEDMLSMLRKAIDIDLSGELTADVCEAFQIRAWMYWHTILYSTEVRNFRKILLSAVPPVLRRRLIYSIGHAGMRSLQSYMKGLIKAIEQQDKKQISLLATHQWEKWVPAMVLQNSRYQSLANDGEINYNDSSLPEQPVFTPYGEPGTPMQVGFREPLNWKDFEAMVIK
;
A
#
# COMPACT_ATOMS: atom_id res chain seq x y z
N MET A 1 10.72 18.80 -18.58
CA MET A 1 11.05 17.60 -17.77
C MET A 1 9.82 16.74 -17.79
N THR A 2 9.90 15.54 -18.34
CA THR A 2 8.81 14.57 -18.30
C THR A 2 8.64 14.09 -16.86
N ALA A 3 7.42 13.73 -16.46
CA ALA A 3 7.12 13.17 -15.14
C ALA A 3 7.94 11.89 -14.81
N SER A 4 8.61 11.30 -15.82
CA SER A 4 9.49 10.14 -15.70
C SER A 4 10.80 10.40 -14.94
N ASP A 5 11.29 11.66 -14.89
CA ASP A 5 12.67 11.97 -14.48
C ASP A 5 12.77 12.75 -13.16
N ILE A 6 11.63 12.96 -12.48
CA ILE A 6 11.56 13.83 -11.29
C ILE A 6 11.98 13.03 -10.05
N ASP A 7 13.05 13.49 -9.39
CA ASP A 7 13.43 13.16 -8.01
C ASP A 7 12.20 12.98 -7.12
N THR A 8 11.96 11.74 -6.75
CA THR A 8 10.68 11.24 -6.27
C THR A 8 10.43 11.49 -4.78
N GLY A 9 11.44 12.01 -4.07
CA GLY A 9 11.30 12.36 -2.66
C GLY A 9 10.96 11.19 -1.74
N PHE A 10 11.29 9.96 -2.15
CA PHE A 10 11.19 8.77 -1.30
C PHE A 10 12.26 8.79 -0.20
N PHE A 11 12.02 8.00 0.83
CA PHE A 11 13.03 7.65 1.81
C PHE A 11 14.09 6.74 1.16
N ASP A 12 15.36 6.86 1.57
CA ASP A 12 16.43 5.98 1.07
C ASP A 12 16.13 4.49 1.31
N SER A 13 15.30 4.19 2.30
CA SER A 13 14.86 2.85 2.68
C SER A 13 13.84 2.20 1.73
N GLU A 14 13.29 2.99 0.79
CA GLU A 14 12.45 2.51 -0.31
C GLU A 14 13.29 1.92 -1.46
N LEU A 15 14.59 2.26 -1.52
CA LEU A 15 15.51 1.65 -2.47
C LEU A 15 15.77 0.18 -2.13
N SER A 16 16.18 -0.58 -3.15
CA SER A 16 16.61 -1.97 -2.97
C SER A 16 17.70 -2.08 -1.91
N LEU A 17 17.55 -3.03 -0.99
CA LEU A 17 18.55 -3.39 0.00
C LEU A 17 19.45 -4.55 -0.47
N GLY A 18 19.43 -4.85 -1.77
CA GLY A 18 20.00 -6.05 -2.37
C GLY A 18 19.11 -7.29 -2.18
N ASP A 19 19.38 -8.34 -2.95
CA ASP A 19 18.53 -9.55 -3.04
C ASP A 19 18.15 -10.14 -1.67
N LEU A 20 19.13 -10.24 -0.77
CA LEU A 20 18.90 -10.77 0.57
C LEU A 20 18.04 -9.83 1.42
N GLY A 21 18.37 -8.54 1.46
CA GLY A 21 17.64 -7.54 2.26
C GLY A 21 16.19 -7.40 1.79
N ASP A 22 15.97 -7.34 0.48
CA ASP A 22 14.63 -7.25 -0.09
C ASP A 22 13.82 -8.52 0.15
N ARG A 23 14.41 -9.70 0.01
CA ARG A 23 13.72 -10.95 0.35
C ARG A 23 13.25 -10.94 1.81
N ILE A 24 14.13 -10.59 2.77
CA ILE A 24 13.75 -10.57 4.20
C ILE A 24 12.70 -9.49 4.49
N PHE A 25 12.82 -8.31 3.87
CA PHE A 25 11.81 -7.27 3.98
C PHE A 25 10.43 -7.77 3.52
N LEU A 26 10.35 -8.35 2.32
CA LEU A 26 9.09 -8.82 1.72
C LEU A 26 8.49 -9.98 2.52
N GLU A 27 9.33 -10.92 2.95
CA GLU A 27 8.92 -12.02 3.82
C GLU A 27 8.36 -11.52 5.17
N THR A 28 9.04 -10.56 5.80
CA THR A 28 8.59 -10.00 7.08
C THR A 28 7.28 -9.24 6.92
N ARG A 29 7.16 -8.42 5.87
CA ARG A 29 5.91 -7.77 5.47
C ARG A 29 4.78 -8.78 5.31
N HIS A 30 5.04 -9.86 4.58
CA HIS A 30 4.05 -10.90 4.32
C HIS A 30 3.59 -11.57 5.62
N ARG A 31 4.51 -11.91 6.53
CA ARG A 31 4.18 -12.47 7.85
C ARG A 31 3.34 -11.52 8.71
N ILE A 32 3.58 -10.20 8.62
CA ILE A 32 2.75 -9.19 9.30
C ILE A 32 1.34 -9.18 8.69
N GLN A 33 1.23 -9.16 7.37
CA GLN A 33 -0.06 -9.09 6.66
C GLN A 33 -0.92 -10.36 6.80
N THR A 34 -0.29 -11.51 7.06
CA THR A 34 -0.96 -12.81 7.31
C THR A 34 -1.15 -13.09 8.80
N GLY A 35 -0.78 -12.16 9.69
CA GLY A 35 -0.97 -12.29 11.14
C GLY A 35 -0.10 -13.36 11.80
N VAL A 36 0.88 -13.92 11.08
CA VAL A 36 1.95 -14.73 11.68
C VAL A 36 2.72 -13.87 12.68
N TYR A 37 3.08 -12.66 12.24
CA TYR A 37 3.55 -11.60 13.12
C TYR A 37 2.38 -10.67 13.43
N ARG A 38 2.00 -10.61 14.70
CA ARG A 38 0.73 -10.05 15.18
C ARG A 38 0.87 -8.58 15.55
N PRO A 39 -0.23 -7.79 15.53
CA PRO A 39 -0.18 -6.40 15.95
C PRO A 39 0.31 -6.25 17.39
N GLY A 40 1.12 -5.23 17.64
CA GLY A 40 1.70 -4.93 18.95
C GLY A 40 2.96 -5.73 19.30
N GLN A 41 3.27 -6.81 18.57
CA GLN A 41 4.41 -7.67 18.91
C GLN A 41 5.74 -6.96 18.69
N LEU A 42 6.71 -7.32 19.53
CA LEU A 42 8.05 -6.76 19.52
C LEU A 42 8.96 -7.48 18.52
N ILE A 43 9.73 -6.71 17.76
CA ILE A 43 10.88 -7.16 16.98
C ILE A 43 12.13 -6.58 17.66
N LYS A 44 13.04 -7.46 18.08
CA LYS A 44 14.36 -7.09 18.61
C LYS A 44 15.41 -7.27 17.52
N LEU A 45 16.17 -6.22 17.25
CA LEU A 45 17.11 -6.17 16.12
C LEU A 45 18.13 -7.31 16.16
N LYS A 46 18.73 -7.60 17.32
CA LYS A 46 19.72 -8.67 17.47
C LYS A 46 19.15 -10.07 17.20
N ASN A 47 17.92 -10.32 17.64
CA ASN A 47 17.26 -11.60 17.41
C ASN A 47 16.85 -11.74 15.95
N PHE A 48 16.36 -10.66 15.34
CA PHE A 48 16.05 -10.58 13.92
C PHE A 48 17.29 -10.82 13.04
N ALA A 49 18.42 -10.16 13.36
CA ALA A 49 19.69 -10.35 12.67
C ALA A 49 20.14 -11.82 12.76
N LYS A 50 20.10 -12.39 13.98
CA LYS A 50 20.50 -13.78 14.21
C LYS A 50 19.60 -14.78 13.47
N SER A 51 18.28 -14.59 13.49
CA SER A 51 17.34 -15.54 12.88
C SER A 51 17.47 -15.59 11.36
N PHE A 52 17.66 -14.43 10.73
CA PHE A 52 17.83 -14.32 9.29
C PHE A 52 19.29 -14.40 8.83
N GLN A 53 20.23 -14.63 9.76
CA GLN A 53 21.67 -14.69 9.49
C GLN A 53 22.20 -13.44 8.78
N LEU A 54 21.74 -12.27 9.21
CA LEU A 54 22.11 -10.97 8.66
C LEU A 54 23.23 -10.34 9.49
N SER A 55 23.98 -9.41 8.88
CA SER A 55 24.77 -8.46 9.66
C SER A 55 23.84 -7.51 10.43
N ASP A 56 24.32 -6.97 11.56
CA ASP A 56 23.55 -6.00 12.35
C ASP A 56 23.14 -4.77 11.51
N GLN A 57 24.02 -4.35 10.58
CA GLN A 57 23.73 -3.23 9.68
C GLN A 57 22.59 -3.56 8.69
N LEU A 58 22.62 -4.74 8.06
CA LEU A 58 21.56 -5.12 7.11
C LEU A 58 20.23 -5.37 7.83
N ALA A 59 20.28 -5.98 9.02
CA ALA A 59 19.09 -6.12 9.86
C ALA A 59 18.50 -4.74 10.18
N PHE A 60 19.33 -3.76 10.56
CA PHE A 60 18.90 -2.40 10.86
C PHE A 60 18.23 -1.75 9.65
N GLN A 61 18.85 -1.85 8.47
CA GLN A 61 18.31 -1.31 7.23
C GLN A 61 16.95 -1.93 6.86
N VAL A 62 16.80 -3.26 6.98
CA VAL A 62 15.52 -3.94 6.72
C VAL A 62 14.43 -3.47 7.68
N THR A 63 14.76 -3.38 8.96
CA THR A 63 13.80 -2.93 9.97
C THR A 63 13.45 -1.44 9.88
N GLN A 64 14.41 -0.60 9.48
CA GLN A 64 14.16 0.81 9.17
C GLN A 64 13.21 0.93 7.98
N ALA A 65 13.45 0.16 6.90
CA ALA A 65 12.52 0.10 5.77
C ALA A 65 11.13 -0.36 6.20
N LEU A 66 11.00 -1.39 7.03
CA LEU A 66 9.69 -1.79 7.55
C LEU A 66 9.00 -0.66 8.33
N SER A 67 9.75 0.14 9.09
CA SER A 67 9.22 1.31 9.80
C SER A 67 8.79 2.43 8.85
N ASP A 68 9.61 2.78 7.87
CA ASP A 68 9.30 3.83 6.88
C ASP A 68 8.11 3.44 6.00
N HIS A 69 7.94 2.14 5.72
CA HIS A 69 6.75 1.60 5.05
C HIS A 69 5.52 1.48 5.98
N GLY A 70 5.65 1.89 7.25
CA GLY A 70 4.61 1.97 8.28
C GLY A 70 4.25 0.65 8.97
N TYR A 71 5.01 -0.42 8.76
CA TYR A 71 4.75 -1.71 9.42
C TYR A 71 5.21 -1.72 10.89
N LEU A 72 6.17 -0.88 11.26
CA LEU A 72 6.76 -0.83 12.59
C LEU A 72 6.70 0.57 13.21
N VAL A 73 6.52 0.63 14.53
CA VAL A 73 6.50 1.85 15.37
C VAL A 73 7.36 1.69 16.62
N ASP A 74 7.45 2.76 17.40
CA ASP A 74 8.10 2.81 18.72
C ASP A 74 9.55 2.32 18.70
N TRP A 75 10.38 2.97 17.89
CA TRP A 75 11.80 2.67 17.81
C TRP A 75 12.53 3.09 19.09
N GLN A 76 12.73 2.15 20.01
CA GLN A 76 13.49 2.36 21.24
C GLN A 76 14.62 1.33 21.34
N LEU A 77 15.86 1.81 21.49
CA LEU A 77 17.01 1.04 21.95
C LEU A 77 17.13 -0.36 21.30
N GLU A 78 17.15 -0.43 19.97
CA GLU A 78 17.27 -1.69 19.18
C GLU A 78 16.00 -2.56 19.09
N SER A 79 14.82 -1.99 19.35
CA SER A 79 13.56 -2.70 19.19
C SER A 79 12.47 -1.83 18.56
N ALA A 80 11.52 -2.48 17.91
CA ALA A 80 10.36 -1.86 17.29
C ALA A 80 9.13 -2.76 17.46
N ARG A 81 7.93 -2.17 17.43
CA ARG A 81 6.67 -2.90 17.52
C ARG A 81 5.95 -2.94 16.19
N ILE A 82 5.28 -4.04 15.91
CA ILE A 82 4.39 -4.11 14.75
C ILE A 82 3.20 -3.19 14.98
N ILE A 83 2.91 -2.37 13.97
CA ILE A 83 1.85 -1.36 14.04
C ILE A 83 0.51 -1.99 14.43
N SER A 84 -0.12 -1.36 15.41
CA SER A 84 -1.46 -1.65 15.90
C SER A 84 -2.25 -0.35 15.80
N TRP A 85 -3.35 -0.37 15.06
CA TRP A 85 -4.28 0.75 14.96
C TRP A 85 -5.61 0.34 15.54
N SER A 86 -6.17 1.18 16.39
CA SER A 86 -7.59 1.12 16.73
C SER A 86 -8.46 1.35 15.51
N ASP A 87 -9.72 0.92 15.60
CA ASP A 87 -10.70 1.13 14.53
C ASP A 87 -10.96 2.63 14.31
N ASP A 88 -10.94 3.44 15.38
CA ASP A 88 -11.09 4.90 15.32
C ASP A 88 -9.91 5.54 14.55
N GLU A 89 -8.67 5.14 14.85
CA GLU A 89 -7.50 5.61 14.10
C GLU A 89 -7.62 5.28 12.60
N ILE A 90 -8.09 4.07 12.25
CA ILE A 90 -8.33 3.71 10.85
C ILE A 90 -9.37 4.62 10.21
N VAL A 91 -10.48 4.91 10.88
CA VAL A 91 -11.52 5.82 10.37
C VAL A 91 -10.96 7.22 10.14
N ASP A 92 -10.18 7.74 11.08
CA ASP A 92 -9.55 9.06 11.00
C ASP A 92 -8.54 9.12 9.85
N PHE A 93 -7.69 8.10 9.70
CA PHE A 93 -6.76 7.98 8.58
C PHE A 93 -7.48 7.93 7.24
N LEU A 94 -8.53 7.12 7.11
CA LEU A 94 -9.30 7.01 5.88
C LEU A 94 -10.03 8.32 5.56
N THR A 95 -10.59 9.00 6.55
CA THR A 95 -11.27 10.30 6.36
C THR A 95 -10.29 11.34 5.83
N THR A 96 -9.11 11.45 6.47
CA THR A 96 -8.03 12.33 6.02
C THR A 96 -7.59 11.99 4.60
N LEU A 97 -7.44 10.70 4.27
CA LEU A 97 -7.07 10.25 2.94
C LEU A 97 -8.09 10.65 1.88
N ARG A 98 -9.40 10.59 2.19
CA ARG A 98 -10.47 11.03 1.27
C ARG A 98 -10.29 12.50 0.91
N GLU A 99 -10.14 13.35 1.92
CA GLU A 99 -10.02 14.80 1.75
C GLU A 99 -8.78 15.17 0.94
N MET A 100 -7.65 14.50 1.22
CA MET A 100 -6.44 14.65 0.43
C MET A 100 -6.62 14.18 -1.02
N ALA A 101 -7.30 13.05 -1.24
CA ALA A 101 -7.57 12.53 -2.56
C ALA A 101 -8.47 13.48 -3.36
N GLU A 102 -9.55 13.99 -2.77
CA GLU A 102 -10.44 14.97 -3.40
C GLU A 102 -9.70 16.26 -3.76
N PHE A 103 -8.85 16.76 -2.86
CA PHE A 103 -8.00 17.92 -3.14
C PHE A 103 -7.08 17.66 -4.35
N MET A 104 -6.37 16.54 -4.37
CA MET A 104 -5.49 16.18 -5.49
C MET A 104 -6.26 16.06 -6.80
N LEU A 105 -7.38 15.33 -6.79
CA LEU A 105 -8.24 15.12 -7.96
C LEU A 105 -8.76 16.45 -8.53
N SER A 106 -9.18 17.36 -7.65
CA SER A 106 -9.60 18.72 -8.04
C SER A 106 -8.46 19.50 -8.70
N LYS A 107 -7.23 19.42 -8.17
CA LYS A 107 -6.05 20.09 -8.73
C LYS A 107 -5.60 19.55 -10.06
N VAL A 108 -5.61 18.24 -10.25
CA VAL A 108 -5.23 17.64 -11.54
C VAL A 108 -6.31 17.85 -12.60
N SER A 109 -7.58 17.89 -12.19
CA SER A 109 -8.71 18.19 -13.07
C SER A 109 -8.66 19.61 -13.62
N GLU A 110 -8.25 20.61 -12.84
CA GLU A 110 -8.07 22.00 -13.32
C GLU A 110 -7.02 22.13 -14.44
N ARG A 111 -6.08 21.18 -14.52
CA ARG A 111 -4.97 21.21 -15.48
C ARG A 111 -5.32 20.54 -16.80
N ASN A 112 -6.09 19.46 -16.73
CA ASN A 112 -6.47 18.62 -17.87
C ASN A 112 -5.27 18.26 -18.78
N ASP A 113 -4.22 17.72 -18.15
CA ASP A 113 -3.00 17.29 -18.83
C ASP A 113 -3.21 15.92 -19.51
N GLU A 114 -3.11 15.88 -20.83
CA GLU A 114 -3.30 14.67 -21.63
C GLU A 114 -2.22 13.61 -21.38
N ASP A 115 -0.98 14.01 -21.08
CA ASP A 115 0.10 13.05 -20.79
C ASP A 115 -0.20 12.32 -19.48
N MET A 116 -0.64 13.07 -18.46
CA MET A 116 -1.14 12.48 -17.21
C MET A 116 -2.33 11.55 -17.47
N LEU A 117 -3.36 12.00 -18.21
CA LEU A 117 -4.55 11.18 -18.48
C LEU A 117 -4.18 9.88 -19.20
N SER A 118 -3.25 9.93 -20.16
CA SER A 118 -2.69 8.75 -20.83
C SER A 118 -2.01 7.80 -19.84
N MET A 119 -1.18 8.33 -18.94
CA MET A 119 -0.52 7.56 -17.89
C MET A 119 -1.53 6.92 -16.91
N LEU A 120 -2.59 7.63 -16.50
CA LEU A 120 -3.64 7.07 -15.64
C LEU A 120 -4.39 5.91 -16.31
N ARG A 121 -4.72 6.06 -17.60
CA ARG A 121 -5.35 4.99 -18.40
C ARG A 121 -4.44 3.77 -18.48
N LYS A 122 -3.15 3.96 -18.78
CA LYS A 122 -2.14 2.88 -18.82
C LYS A 122 -1.96 2.19 -17.48
N ALA A 123 -1.92 2.95 -16.38
CA ALA A 123 -1.76 2.39 -15.04
C ALA A 123 -2.87 1.38 -14.75
N ILE A 124 -4.13 1.72 -15.03
CA ILE A 124 -5.28 0.89 -14.69
C ILE A 124 -5.77 -0.04 -15.81
N ASP A 125 -4.98 -0.18 -16.87
CA ASP A 125 -5.21 -1.10 -17.99
C ASP A 125 -4.85 -2.55 -17.60
N ILE A 126 -5.78 -3.19 -16.92
CA ILE A 126 -5.71 -4.59 -16.50
C ILE A 126 -7.09 -5.22 -16.63
N ASP A 127 -7.17 -6.47 -17.07
CA ASP A 127 -8.43 -7.20 -17.13
C ASP A 127 -8.70 -7.87 -15.77
N LEU A 128 -9.80 -7.47 -15.12
CA LEU A 128 -10.28 -8.09 -13.88
C LEU A 128 -11.58 -8.89 -14.10
N SER A 129 -11.99 -9.12 -15.35
CA SER A 129 -13.23 -9.86 -15.67
C SER A 129 -13.10 -11.36 -15.42
N GLY A 130 -11.88 -11.91 -15.53
CA GLY A 130 -11.57 -13.31 -15.28
C GLY A 130 -11.39 -13.68 -13.80
N GLU A 131 -10.77 -14.83 -13.59
CA GLU A 131 -10.34 -15.30 -12.27
C GLU A 131 -9.26 -14.38 -11.70
N LEU A 132 -9.41 -13.99 -10.43
CA LEU A 132 -8.45 -13.14 -9.74
C LEU A 132 -7.48 -14.02 -8.94
N THR A 133 -6.38 -14.39 -9.58
CA THR A 133 -5.26 -15.11 -8.95
C THR A 133 -4.41 -14.16 -8.12
N ALA A 134 -3.51 -14.70 -7.29
CA ALA A 134 -2.60 -13.88 -6.49
C ALA A 134 -1.75 -12.92 -7.35
N ASP A 135 -1.31 -13.37 -8.54
CA ASP A 135 -0.55 -12.54 -9.48
C ASP A 135 -1.38 -11.39 -10.03
N VAL A 136 -2.64 -11.65 -10.40
CA VAL A 136 -3.56 -10.60 -10.88
C VAL A 136 -3.82 -9.58 -9.78
N CYS A 137 -3.99 -10.04 -8.54
CA CYS A 137 -4.21 -9.18 -7.39
C CYS A 137 -3.01 -8.31 -7.06
N GLU A 138 -1.81 -8.89 -7.01
CA GLU A 138 -0.57 -8.15 -6.79
C GLU A 138 -0.32 -7.16 -7.96
N ALA A 139 -0.53 -7.57 -9.22
CA ALA A 139 -0.44 -6.67 -10.37
C ALA A 139 -1.40 -5.49 -10.28
N PHE A 140 -2.65 -5.72 -9.83
CA PHE A 140 -3.60 -4.65 -9.58
C PHE A 140 -3.13 -3.69 -8.47
N GLN A 141 -2.48 -4.19 -7.41
CA GLN A 141 -1.91 -3.33 -6.35
C GLN A 141 -0.87 -2.35 -6.91
N ILE A 142 0.08 -2.83 -7.73
CA ILE A 142 1.09 -1.98 -8.37
C ILE A 142 0.43 -0.90 -9.22
N ARG A 143 -0.55 -1.32 -10.01
CA ARG A 143 -1.25 -0.47 -10.97
C ARG A 143 -2.05 0.61 -10.26
N ALA A 144 -2.73 0.25 -9.17
CA ALA A 144 -3.41 1.18 -8.30
C ALA A 144 -2.43 2.17 -7.65
N TRP A 145 -1.26 1.69 -7.19
CA TRP A 145 -0.19 2.54 -6.69
C TRP A 145 0.28 3.56 -7.73
N MET A 146 0.65 3.10 -8.93
CA MET A 146 1.13 3.98 -10.00
C MET A 146 0.08 5.00 -10.48
N TYR A 147 -1.19 4.64 -10.44
CA TYR A 147 -2.29 5.57 -10.71
C TYR A 147 -2.31 6.73 -9.71
N TRP A 148 -2.33 6.44 -8.41
CA TRP A 148 -2.36 7.49 -7.38
C TRP A 148 -1.06 8.28 -7.32
N HIS A 149 0.07 7.61 -7.55
CA HIS A 149 1.37 8.25 -7.68
C HIS A 149 1.39 9.25 -8.84
N THR A 150 0.79 8.92 -9.98
CA THR A 150 0.67 9.84 -11.12
C THR A 150 -0.17 11.07 -10.78
N ILE A 151 -1.30 10.91 -10.09
CA ILE A 151 -2.12 12.03 -9.59
C ILE A 151 -1.32 12.92 -8.64
N LEU A 152 -0.62 12.31 -7.68
CA LEU A 152 0.18 13.01 -6.67
C LEU A 152 1.24 13.91 -7.32
N TYR A 153 1.95 13.39 -8.33
CA TYR A 153 3.00 14.14 -9.01
C TYR A 153 2.47 15.25 -9.90
N SER A 154 1.30 15.02 -10.49
CA SER A 154 0.61 15.99 -11.32
C SER A 154 -0.02 17.14 -10.52
N THR A 155 -0.09 17.02 -9.19
CA THR A 155 -0.53 18.11 -8.30
C THR A 155 0.54 19.21 -8.15
N GLU A 156 1.82 18.93 -8.48
CA GLU A 156 3.01 19.82 -8.44
C GLU A 156 3.31 20.58 -7.13
N VAL A 157 2.62 20.29 -6.04
CA VAL A 157 2.96 20.86 -4.73
C VAL A 157 4.05 20.01 -4.07
N ARG A 158 5.33 20.32 -4.29
CA ARG A 158 6.47 19.46 -3.88
C ARG A 158 6.44 19.03 -2.41
N ASN A 159 6.16 19.96 -1.49
CA ASN A 159 6.12 19.66 -0.06
C ASN A 159 4.90 18.80 0.31
N PHE A 160 3.77 18.99 -0.38
CA PHE A 160 2.57 18.19 -0.19
C PHE A 160 2.79 16.72 -0.58
N ARG A 161 3.60 16.46 -1.62
CA ARG A 161 3.97 15.09 -2.03
C ARG A 161 4.66 14.31 -0.91
N LYS A 162 5.66 14.91 -0.27
CA LYS A 162 6.36 14.28 0.86
C LYS A 162 5.41 13.99 2.02
N ILE A 163 4.56 14.96 2.36
CA ILE A 163 3.56 14.79 3.43
C ILE A 163 2.61 13.63 3.12
N LEU A 164 2.12 13.53 1.89
CA LEU A 164 1.19 12.47 1.48
C LEU A 164 1.82 11.08 1.46
N LEU A 165 3.06 10.96 0.98
CA LEU A 165 3.78 9.69 0.99
C LEU A 165 4.01 9.20 2.43
N SER A 166 4.26 10.11 3.38
CA SER A 166 4.31 9.79 4.81
C SER A 166 2.94 9.48 5.42
N ALA A 167 1.89 10.20 5.02
CA ALA A 167 0.55 10.08 5.60
C ALA A 167 -0.20 8.82 5.15
N VAL A 168 0.18 8.23 4.01
CA VAL A 168 -0.46 7.04 3.44
C VAL A 168 0.58 5.94 3.28
N PRO A 169 1.06 5.35 4.38
CA PRO A 169 2.15 4.39 4.31
C PRO A 169 1.78 3.14 3.50
N PRO A 170 2.76 2.48 2.86
CA PRO A 170 2.57 1.23 2.10
C PRO A 170 1.72 0.18 2.83
N VAL A 171 1.88 0.01 4.15
CA VAL A 171 1.06 -0.92 4.94
C VAL A 171 -0.44 -0.65 4.81
N LEU A 172 -0.88 0.61 4.82
CA LEU A 172 -2.28 0.98 4.73
C LEU A 172 -2.83 0.70 3.33
N ARG A 173 -2.04 1.05 2.31
CA ARG A 173 -2.40 0.82 0.88
C ARG A 173 -2.61 -0.65 0.59
N ARG A 174 -1.72 -1.52 1.07
CA ARG A 174 -1.84 -2.97 0.86
C ARG A 174 -3.00 -3.56 1.65
N ARG A 175 -3.21 -3.14 2.91
CA ARG A 175 -4.39 -3.55 3.69
C ARG A 175 -5.70 -3.18 2.98
N LEU A 176 -5.76 -2.03 2.30
CA LEU A 176 -6.93 -1.62 1.53
C LEU A 176 -7.33 -2.64 0.46
N ILE A 177 -6.39 -3.07 -0.36
CA ILE A 177 -6.69 -3.99 -1.46
C ILE A 177 -7.08 -5.38 -0.94
N TYR A 178 -6.41 -5.87 0.11
CA TYR A 178 -6.76 -7.17 0.69
C TYR A 178 -8.09 -7.14 1.46
N SER A 179 -8.53 -5.98 1.96
CA SER A 179 -9.77 -5.87 2.74
C SER A 179 -11.06 -5.84 1.89
N ILE A 180 -10.96 -5.49 0.61
CA ILE A 180 -12.13 -5.25 -0.25
C ILE A 180 -12.52 -6.44 -1.12
N GLY A 181 -11.68 -7.49 -1.19
CA GLY A 181 -11.97 -8.70 -1.96
C GLY A 181 -12.07 -8.49 -3.47
N HIS A 182 -12.52 -9.54 -4.18
CA HIS A 182 -12.57 -9.55 -5.65
C HIS A 182 -13.59 -8.55 -6.21
N ALA A 183 -14.80 -8.50 -5.61
CA ALA A 183 -15.83 -7.55 -6.02
C ALA A 183 -15.39 -6.09 -5.73
N GLY A 184 -14.72 -5.87 -4.60
CA GLY A 184 -14.20 -4.56 -4.25
C GLY A 184 -13.08 -4.09 -5.17
N MET A 185 -12.17 -4.98 -5.59
CA MET A 185 -11.12 -4.66 -6.57
C MET A 185 -11.72 -4.23 -7.92
N ARG A 186 -12.73 -4.95 -8.43
CA ARG A 186 -13.45 -4.56 -9.65
C ARG A 186 -14.17 -3.22 -9.49
N SER A 187 -14.80 -2.99 -8.34
CA SER A 187 -15.42 -1.71 -8.02
C SER A 187 -14.40 -0.58 -8.00
N LEU A 188 -13.22 -0.80 -7.38
CA LEU A 188 -12.12 0.16 -7.32
C LEU A 188 -11.61 0.50 -8.72
N GLN A 189 -11.42 -0.51 -9.57
CA GLN A 189 -11.01 -0.29 -10.96
C GLN A 189 -12.04 0.55 -11.72
N SER A 190 -13.34 0.23 -11.58
CA SER A 190 -14.41 1.00 -12.20
C SER A 190 -14.46 2.44 -11.70
N TYR A 191 -14.23 2.65 -10.40
CA TYR A 191 -14.14 3.98 -9.80
C TYR A 191 -12.98 4.78 -10.39
N MET A 192 -11.79 4.20 -10.48
CA MET A 192 -10.61 4.86 -11.06
C MET A 192 -10.83 5.22 -12.54
N LYS A 193 -11.44 4.33 -13.33
CA LYS A 193 -11.83 4.63 -14.71
C LYS A 193 -12.86 5.77 -14.78
N GLY A 194 -13.82 5.80 -13.86
CA GLY A 194 -14.79 6.89 -13.72
C GLY A 194 -14.13 8.24 -13.37
N LEU A 195 -13.13 8.22 -12.49
CA LEU A 195 -12.36 9.41 -12.13
C LEU A 195 -11.60 9.98 -13.32
N ILE A 196 -10.93 9.15 -14.13
CA ILE A 196 -10.24 9.62 -15.36
C ILE A 196 -11.20 10.44 -16.22
N LYS A 197 -12.40 9.90 -16.47
CA LYS A 197 -13.44 10.58 -17.27
C LYS A 197 -13.89 11.89 -16.61
N ALA A 198 -14.08 11.90 -15.29
CA ALA A 198 -14.49 13.10 -14.57
C ALA A 198 -13.40 14.18 -14.57
N ILE A 199 -12.13 13.79 -14.46
CA ILE A 199 -10.97 14.70 -14.59
C ILE A 199 -10.93 15.31 -15.99
N GLU A 200 -11.04 14.47 -17.04
CA GLU A 200 -11.06 14.88 -18.45
C GLU A 200 -12.20 15.86 -18.77
N GLN A 201 -13.37 15.66 -18.16
CA GLN A 201 -14.54 16.52 -18.31
C GLN A 201 -14.51 17.75 -17.38
N GLN A 202 -13.51 17.85 -16.51
CA GLN A 202 -13.42 18.83 -15.44
C GLN A 202 -14.65 18.87 -14.51
N ASP A 203 -15.33 17.72 -14.35
CA ASP A 203 -16.55 17.59 -13.57
C ASP A 203 -16.23 17.36 -12.09
N LYS A 204 -15.97 18.46 -11.38
CA LYS A 204 -15.67 18.45 -9.94
C LYS A 204 -16.78 17.82 -9.10
N LYS A 205 -18.04 17.93 -9.53
CA LYS A 205 -19.18 17.33 -8.82
C LYS A 205 -19.14 15.82 -8.94
N GLN A 206 -18.87 15.32 -10.15
CA GLN A 206 -18.72 13.88 -10.38
C GLN A 206 -17.49 13.31 -9.66
N ILE A 207 -16.37 14.05 -9.60
CA ILE A 207 -15.19 13.66 -8.82
C ILE A 207 -15.56 13.44 -7.35
N SER A 208 -16.19 14.43 -6.71
CA SER A 208 -16.58 14.34 -5.29
C SER A 208 -17.62 13.24 -5.04
N LEU A 209 -18.62 13.10 -5.93
CA LEU A 209 -19.61 12.02 -5.84
C LEU A 209 -18.95 10.64 -5.89
N LEU A 210 -18.05 10.42 -6.84
CA LEU A 210 -17.32 9.17 -6.98
C LEU A 210 -16.46 8.91 -5.73
N ALA A 211 -15.72 9.92 -5.25
CA ALA A 211 -14.85 9.78 -4.08
C ALA A 211 -15.65 9.42 -2.82
N THR A 212 -16.77 10.11 -2.59
CA THR A 212 -17.69 9.84 -1.47
C THR A 212 -18.25 8.43 -1.54
N HIS A 213 -18.84 8.04 -2.68
CA HIS A 213 -19.43 6.71 -2.87
C HIS A 213 -18.41 5.59 -2.66
N GLN A 214 -17.17 5.79 -3.12
CA GLN A 214 -16.13 4.78 -2.98
C GLN A 214 -15.68 4.63 -1.53
N TRP A 215 -15.57 5.74 -0.80
CA TRP A 215 -15.21 5.75 0.62
C TRP A 215 -16.28 5.13 1.51
N GLU A 216 -17.55 5.45 1.29
CA GLU A 216 -18.69 4.87 2.01
C GLU A 216 -18.72 3.34 1.92
N LYS A 217 -18.25 2.79 0.79
CA LYS A 217 -18.12 1.34 0.61
C LYS A 217 -16.91 0.73 1.31
N TRP A 218 -15.75 1.39 1.28
CA TRP A 218 -14.51 0.81 1.78
C TRP A 218 -14.30 0.97 3.26
N VAL A 219 -14.69 2.11 3.84
CA VAL A 219 -14.43 2.38 5.27
C VAL A 219 -15.00 1.28 6.16
N PRO A 220 -16.27 0.83 6.00
CA PRO A 220 -16.80 -0.26 6.83
C PRO A 220 -16.03 -1.57 6.65
N ALA A 221 -15.63 -1.90 5.41
CA ALA A 221 -14.85 -3.10 5.14
C ALA A 221 -13.46 -3.02 5.80
N MET A 222 -12.77 -1.89 5.69
CA MET A 222 -11.46 -1.66 6.28
C MET A 222 -11.49 -1.72 7.81
N VAL A 223 -12.48 -1.10 8.44
CA VAL A 223 -12.68 -1.15 9.89
C VAL A 223 -12.91 -2.58 10.35
N LEU A 224 -13.80 -3.31 9.69
CA LEU A 224 -14.06 -4.71 10.01
C LEU A 224 -12.79 -5.56 9.93
N GLN A 225 -11.99 -5.39 8.87
CA GLN A 225 -10.76 -6.16 8.70
C GLN A 225 -9.65 -5.73 9.65
N ASN A 226 -9.55 -4.43 9.98
CA ASN A 226 -8.66 -3.96 11.02
C ASN A 226 -9.01 -4.59 12.37
N SER A 227 -10.28 -4.53 12.77
CA SER A 227 -10.77 -5.13 14.02
C SER A 227 -10.41 -6.62 14.13
N ARG A 228 -10.55 -7.37 13.03
CA ARG A 228 -10.12 -8.79 12.96
C ARG A 228 -8.62 -8.95 13.13
N TYR A 229 -7.81 -8.15 12.44
CA TYR A 229 -6.37 -8.17 12.61
C TYR A 229 -5.97 -7.83 14.07
N GLN A 230 -6.61 -6.81 14.67
CA GLN A 230 -6.38 -6.43 16.06
C GLN A 230 -6.85 -7.47 17.08
N SER A 231 -7.81 -8.34 16.74
CA SER A 231 -8.18 -9.47 17.60
C SER A 231 -7.03 -10.47 17.82
N LEU A 232 -6.00 -10.42 16.98
CA LEU A 232 -4.78 -11.21 17.13
C LEU A 232 -3.72 -10.54 18.01
N ALA A 233 -3.97 -9.32 18.51
CA ALA A 233 -2.96 -8.51 19.19
C ALA A 233 -2.24 -9.25 20.30
N ASN A 234 -0.93 -9.04 20.37
CA ASN A 234 -0.04 -9.69 21.32
C ASN A 234 1.13 -8.74 21.61
N ASP A 235 1.45 -8.51 22.88
CA ASP A 235 2.50 -7.58 23.30
C ASP A 235 3.90 -8.23 23.42
N GLY A 236 3.96 -9.55 23.31
CA GLY A 236 5.17 -10.36 23.35
C GLY A 236 6.06 -10.21 22.12
N GLU A 237 7.21 -10.87 22.16
CA GLU A 237 8.16 -10.90 21.05
C GLU A 237 7.68 -11.84 19.94
N ILE A 238 7.98 -11.51 18.67
CA ILE A 238 7.68 -12.39 17.54
C ILE A 238 8.39 -13.75 17.66
N ASN A 239 7.79 -14.79 17.10
CA ASN A 239 8.43 -16.09 16.99
C ASN A 239 9.32 -16.15 15.74
N TYR A 240 10.62 -15.91 15.89
CA TYR A 240 11.58 -15.94 14.78
C TYR A 240 11.78 -17.32 14.15
N ASN A 241 11.36 -18.40 14.82
CA ASN A 241 11.49 -19.77 14.32
C ASN A 241 10.25 -20.22 13.53
N ASP A 242 9.22 -19.37 13.43
CA ASP A 242 8.04 -19.67 12.62
C ASP A 242 8.38 -19.52 11.13
N SER A 243 8.54 -20.66 10.45
CA SER A 243 8.83 -20.71 9.02
C SER A 243 7.57 -20.62 8.15
N SER A 244 6.38 -20.46 8.73
CA SER A 244 5.15 -20.36 7.96
C SER A 244 5.12 -19.09 7.10
N LEU A 245 4.56 -19.25 5.89
CA LEU A 245 4.22 -18.18 4.95
C LEU A 245 2.84 -18.51 4.37
N PRO A 246 1.75 -18.25 5.11
CA PRO A 246 0.40 -18.57 4.67
C PRO A 246 0.01 -17.77 3.43
N GLU A 247 -0.63 -18.40 2.45
CA GLU A 247 -1.05 -17.72 1.22
C GLU A 247 -2.25 -16.77 1.40
N GLN A 248 -2.86 -16.77 2.59
CA GLN A 248 -4.10 -16.04 2.85
C GLN A 248 -3.86 -14.93 3.89
N PRO A 249 -4.15 -13.66 3.55
CA PRO A 249 -4.07 -12.58 4.53
C PRO A 249 -5.16 -12.75 5.60
N VAL A 250 -4.97 -12.15 6.78
CA VAL A 250 -6.03 -12.11 7.81
C VAL A 250 -7.21 -11.25 7.36
N PHE A 251 -6.94 -10.28 6.49
CA PHE A 251 -7.92 -9.39 5.88
C PHE A 251 -8.72 -10.16 4.82
N THR A 252 -9.89 -10.70 5.19
CA THR A 252 -10.76 -11.48 4.30
C THR A 252 -12.20 -10.98 4.40
N PRO A 253 -12.86 -10.55 3.32
CA PRO A 253 -14.28 -10.19 3.37
C PRO A 253 -15.12 -11.37 3.91
N TYR A 254 -16.19 -11.08 4.64
CA TYR A 254 -17.06 -12.13 5.17
C TYR A 254 -17.69 -12.96 4.03
N GLY A 255 -17.41 -14.25 4.00
CA GLY A 255 -18.05 -15.20 3.07
C GLY A 255 -17.44 -15.28 1.66
N GLU A 256 -16.32 -14.60 1.40
CA GLU A 256 -15.54 -14.77 0.16
C GLU A 256 -14.25 -15.57 0.45
N PRO A 257 -13.76 -16.39 -0.50
CA PRO A 257 -12.37 -16.84 -0.44
C PRO A 257 -11.49 -15.59 -0.37
N GLY A 258 -10.62 -15.52 0.64
CA GLY A 258 -9.68 -14.40 0.77
C GLY A 258 -8.87 -14.24 -0.51
N THR A 259 -8.57 -12.98 -0.87
CA THR A 259 -7.71 -12.69 -2.01
C THR A 259 -6.34 -13.31 -1.72
N PRO A 260 -5.90 -14.32 -2.50
CA PRO A 260 -4.62 -14.96 -2.24
C PRO A 260 -3.48 -13.95 -2.39
N MET A 261 -2.48 -14.07 -1.52
CA MET A 261 -1.39 -13.13 -1.37
C MET A 261 -0.06 -13.85 -1.53
N GLN A 262 0.78 -13.38 -2.45
CA GLN A 262 2.17 -13.80 -2.50
C GLN A 262 3.04 -12.95 -1.56
N VAL A 263 4.30 -13.35 -1.40
CA VAL A 263 5.32 -12.50 -0.75
C VAL A 263 5.46 -11.16 -1.49
N GLY A 264 5.19 -11.15 -2.80
CA GLY A 264 5.12 -9.96 -3.65
C GLY A 264 6.50 -9.35 -3.93
N PHE A 265 6.52 -8.06 -4.26
CA PHE A 265 7.76 -7.31 -4.57
C PHE A 265 7.77 -5.93 -3.87
N ARG A 266 8.87 -5.19 -4.04
CA ARG A 266 9.00 -3.77 -3.69
C ARG A 266 8.21 -2.90 -4.67
N GLU A 267 7.41 -1.97 -4.16
CA GLU A 267 6.62 -1.06 -4.99
C GLU A 267 7.53 -0.25 -5.92
N PRO A 268 7.18 -0.08 -7.21
CA PRO A 268 7.99 0.70 -8.12
C PRO A 268 8.04 2.16 -7.67
N LEU A 269 9.22 2.75 -7.72
CA LEU A 269 9.44 4.13 -7.31
C LEU A 269 9.09 5.10 -8.44
N ASN A 270 9.19 4.66 -9.69
CA ASN A 270 8.90 5.50 -10.85
C ASN A 270 8.30 4.68 -11.99
N TRP A 271 7.93 5.37 -13.05
CA TRP A 271 7.33 4.76 -14.24
C TRP A 271 8.26 3.80 -14.98
N LYS A 272 9.57 4.05 -14.99
CA LYS A 272 10.55 3.16 -15.61
C LYS A 272 10.61 1.82 -14.85
N ASP A 273 10.61 1.87 -13.53
CA ASP A 273 10.58 0.66 -12.69
C ASP A 273 9.28 -0.12 -12.92
N PHE A 274 8.15 0.60 -12.94
CA PHE A 274 6.84 0.00 -13.23
C PHE A 274 6.80 -0.69 -14.59
N GLU A 275 7.28 -0.04 -15.65
CA GLU A 275 7.32 -0.63 -17.00
C GLU A 275 8.22 -1.87 -17.05
N ALA A 276 9.36 -1.84 -16.37
CA ALA A 276 10.26 -3.00 -16.27
C ALA A 276 9.62 -4.19 -15.52
N MET A 277 8.62 -3.95 -14.68
CA MET A 277 7.88 -4.99 -13.96
C MET A 277 6.71 -5.54 -14.79
N VAL A 278 5.95 -4.69 -15.47
CA VAL A 278 4.74 -5.10 -16.20
C VAL A 278 5.06 -5.76 -17.55
N ILE A 279 6.26 -5.55 -18.09
CA ILE A 279 6.71 -6.20 -19.33
C ILE A 279 7.21 -7.65 -19.10
N LYS A 280 7.39 -8.06 -17.84
CA LYS A 280 7.72 -9.45 -17.46
C LYS A 280 6.47 -10.29 -17.30
#